data_AF-F8SVV9-F1
#
_entry.id   AF-F8SVV9-F1
#
_cell.length_a   1.000
_cell.length_b   1.000
_cell.length_c   1.000
_cell.angle_alpha   90.00
_cell.angle_beta   90.00
_cell.angle_gamma   90.00
#
_symmetry.space_group_name_H-M   'P 1'
#
loop_
_entity.id
_entity.type
_entity.pdbx_description
1 polymer ?
#
loop_
_entity_poly.entity_id
_entity_poly.type
_entity_poly.pdbx_seq_one_letter_code
_entity_poly.pdbx_strand_id
1 'polypeptide(L)' 'MALMKFKTVDEAIQKANCTKYGLAAGIVTKELNLANTVSRSIRAGAVWVN' A
#
# COMPACT_ATOMS: atom_id res chain seq x y z
N MET A 1 16.35 0.67 -5.26
CA MET A 1 15.21 1.45 -4.71
C MET A 1 14.55 2.18 -5.86
N ALA A 2 13.26 1.96 -6.09
CA ALA A 2 12.51 2.58 -7.19
C ALA A 2 11.41 3.48 -6.61
N LEU A 3 11.22 4.66 -7.19
CA LEU A 3 10.15 5.59 -6.84
C LEU A 3 9.13 5.58 -7.96
N MET A 4 7.86 5.35 -7.61
CA MET A 4 6.76 5.41 -8.55
C MET A 4 5.77 6.48 -8.11
N LYS A 5 5.46 7.40 -9.01
CA LYS A 5 4.39 8.36 -8.79
C LYS A 5 3.04 7.69 -9.06
N PHE A 6 2.05 8.07 -8.27
CA PHE A 6 0.65 7.70 -8.44
C PHE A 6 -0.19 8.97 -8.22
N LYS A 7 -1.39 9.01 -8.80
CA LYS A 7 -2.30 10.15 -8.63
C LYS A 7 -3.42 9.84 -7.66
N THR A 8 -3.88 8.60 -7.62
CA THR A 8 -4.97 8.15 -6.76
C THR A 8 -4.51 6.99 -5.88
N VAL A 9 -5.19 6.82 -4.75
CA VAL A 9 -4.88 5.75 -3.80
C VAL A 9 -5.21 4.38 -4.41
N ASP A 10 -6.27 4.28 -5.21
CA ASP A 10 -6.61 3.04 -5.92
C ASP A 10 -5.49 2.60 -6.87
N GLU A 11 -4.92 3.54 -7.63
CA GLU A 11 -3.78 3.27 -8.50
C GLU A 11 -2.55 2.77 -7.71
N ALA A 12 -2.32 3.36 -6.52
CA ALA A 12 -1.23 2.93 -5.64
C ALA A 12 -1.45 1.50 -5.12
N ILE A 13 -2.69 1.15 -4.74
CA ILE A 13 -3.07 -0.21 -4.30
C ILE A 13 -2.88 -1.21 -5.43
N GLN A 14 -3.38 -0.90 -6.64
CA GLN A 14 -3.22 -1.78 -7.79
C GLN A 14 -1.75 -2.05 -8.10
N LYS A 15 -0.92 -0.99 -8.11
CA LYS A 15 0.53 -1.11 -8.31
C LYS A 15 1.20 -1.91 -7.19
N ALA A 16 0.83 -1.66 -5.93
CA ALA A 16 1.35 -2.40 -4.78
C ALA A 16 0.99 -3.90 -4.83
N ASN A 17 -0.15 -4.24 -5.43
CA ASN A 17 -0.61 -5.61 -5.63
C ASN A 17 -0.09 -6.26 -6.93
N CYS A 18 0.54 -5.50 -7.83
CA CYS A 18 1.07 -5.96 -9.11
C CYS A 18 2.48 -6.56 -8.95
N THR A 19 2.63 -7.43 -7.97
CA THR A 19 3.86 -8.19 -7.71
C THR A 19 3.48 -9.63 -7.39
N LYS A 20 4.29 -10.57 -7.86
CA LYS A 20 4.12 -12.00 -7.58
C LYS A 20 4.41 -12.34 -6.11
N TYR A 21 5.18 -11.48 -5.44
CA TYR A 21 5.58 -11.61 -4.05
C TYR A 21 4.96 -10.50 -3.20
N GLY A 22 4.57 -10.81 -1.96
CA GLY A 22 3.97 -9.85 -1.02
C GLY A 22 4.39 -10.13 0.42
N LEU A 23 5.66 -9.92 0.73
CA LEU A 23 6.19 -10.20 2.08
C LEU A 23 5.75 -9.13 3.09
N ALA A 24 6.07 -7.86 2.80
CA ALA A 24 5.77 -6.75 3.68
C ALA A 24 5.35 -5.48 2.90
N ALA A 25 4.46 -4.68 3.48
CA ALA A 25 4.05 -3.38 2.99
C ALA A 25 4.09 -2.35 4.13
N GLY A 26 4.41 -1.10 3.79
CA GLY A 26 4.42 0.04 4.71
C GLY A 26 3.55 1.16 4.17
N ILE A 27 2.64 1.67 4.98
CA ILE A 27 1.75 2.77 4.66
C ILE A 27 2.12 3.92 5.59
N VAL A 28 2.47 5.06 5.01
CA VAL A 28 2.77 6.29 5.77
C VAL A 28 1.73 7.32 5.38
N THR A 29 0.82 7.63 6.29
CA THR A 29 -0.26 8.59 6.05
C THR A 29 -0.76 9.18 7.36
N LYS A 30 -1.17 10.45 7.33
CA LYS A 30 -1.83 11.09 8.48
C LYS A 30 -3.29 10.68 8.63
N GLU A 31 -3.90 10.21 7.55
CA GLU A 31 -5.33 9.89 7.50
C GLU A 31 -5.58 8.43 7.88
N LEU A 32 -6.12 8.20 9.08
CA LEU A 32 -6.36 6.86 9.62
C LEU A 32 -7.35 6.03 8.79
N ASN A 33 -8.41 6.68 8.27
CA ASN A 33 -9.39 6.03 7.41
C ASN A 33 -8.75 5.50 6.12
N LEU A 34 -7.81 6.28 5.57
CA LEU A 34 -7.07 5.88 4.40
C LEU A 34 -6.13 4.71 4.71
N ALA A 35 -5.41 4.77 5.83
CA ALA A 35 -4.54 3.69 6.27
C ALA A 35 -5.30 2.35 6.43
N ASN A 36 -6.48 2.38 7.06
CA ASN A 36 -7.30 1.19 7.25
C ASN A 36 -7.83 0.62 5.92
N THR A 37 -8.22 1.50 4.99
CA THR A 37 -8.68 1.10 3.65
C THR A 37 -7.54 0.48 2.85
N VAL A 38 -6.38 1.11 2.82
CA VAL A 38 -5.20 0.65 2.06
C VAL A 38 -4.64 -0.64 2.65
N SER A 39 -4.52 -0.74 3.98
CA SER A 39 -3.99 -1.94 4.64
C SER A 39 -4.82 -3.19 4.36
N ARG A 40 -6.15 -3.07 4.30
CA ARG A 40 -7.05 -4.17 3.93
C ARG A 40 -7.01 -4.53 2.45
N SER A 41 -6.63 -3.57 1.59
CA SER A 41 -6.64 -3.75 0.14
C SER A 41 -5.32 -4.29 -0.41
N ILE A 42 -4.22 -4.15 0.34
CA ILE A 42 -2.90 -4.66 -0.04
C ILE A 42 -2.77 -6.15 0.30
N ARG A 43 -2.24 -6.93 -0.64
CA ARG A 43 -1.90 -8.35 -0.48
C ARG A 43 -0.45 -8.49 -0.02
N ALA A 44 -0.22 -8.35 1.28
CA ALA A 44 1.08 -8.57 1.89
C ALA A 44 0.95 -9.35 3.22
N GLY A 45 1.97 -10.14 3.55
CA GLY A 45 2.00 -10.93 4.80
C GLY A 45 2.13 -10.08 6.07
N ALA A 46 2.84 -8.95 5.99
CA ALA A 46 2.94 -7.98 7.07
C ALA A 46 2.64 -6.57 6.55
N VAL A 47 1.76 -5.83 7.23
CA VAL A 47 1.43 -4.44 6.88
C VAL A 47 1.72 -3.54 8.08
N TRP A 48 2.55 -2.53 7.86
CA TRP A 48 2.91 -1.53 8.86
C TRP A 48 2.24 -0.20 8.50
N VAL A 49 1.70 0.49 9.50
CA VAL A 49 1.05 1.80 9.33
C VAL A 49 1.73 2.81 10.25
N ASN A 50 2.10 3.97 9.71
CA ASN A 50 2.61 5.13 10.44
C ASN A 50 1.80 6.39 10.11
#